data_AF-A0A524EXT9-F1
#
_entry.id   AF-A0A524EXT9-F1
#
_cell.length_a   1.000
_cell.length_b   1.000
_cell.length_c   1.000
_cell.angle_alpha   90.00
_cell.angle_beta   90.00
_cell.angle_gamma   90.00
#
_symmetry.space_group_name_H-M   'P 1'
#
loop_
_entity.id
_entity.type
_entity.pdbx_description
1 polymer ?
#
loop_
_entity_poly.entity_id
_entity_poly.type
_entity_poly.pdbx_seq_one_letter_code
_entity_poly.pdbx_strand_id
1 'polypeptide(L)' 'MKDRKKIELIAEILDHYDEGTCLYCGSVLNGDMEAYDRDEGFDDDWCPNCCESIDPHKDWESACIEAIEKVIHNKKFVP' A
#
# COMPACT_ATOMS: atom_id res chain seq x y z
N MET A 1 -8.80 -16.46 9.37
CA MET A 1 -9.02 -16.43 7.91
C MET A 1 -8.68 -17.81 7.33
N LYS A 2 -9.34 -18.27 6.26
CA LYS A 2 -8.97 -19.55 5.60
C LYS A 2 -7.70 -19.35 4.75
N ASP A 3 -6.86 -20.37 4.60
CA ASP A 3 -5.56 -20.25 3.90
C ASP A 3 -5.70 -19.79 2.45
N ARG A 4 -6.71 -20.27 1.73
CA ARG A 4 -7.02 -19.81 0.37
C ARG A 4 -7.25 -18.29 0.31
N LYS A 5 -7.97 -17.73 1.28
CA LYS A 5 -8.26 -16.30 1.34
C LYS A 5 -7.01 -15.47 1.68
N LYS A 6 -6.06 -16.05 2.42
CA LYS A 6 -4.75 -15.41 2.65
C LYS A 6 -3.96 -15.29 1.35
N ILE A 7 -3.93 -16.36 0.56
CA ILE A 7 -3.22 -16.38 -0.72
C ILE A 7 -3.83 -15.34 -1.68
N GLU A 8 -5.17 -15.29 -1.76
CA GLU A 8 -5.88 -14.30 -2.59
C GLU A 8 -5.53 -12.86 -2.18
N LEU A 9 -5.54 -12.54 -0.88
CA LEU A 9 -5.16 -11.20 -0.39
C LEU A 9 -3.68 -10.87 -0.60
N ILE A 10 -2.78 -11.84 -0.45
CA ILE A 10 -1.35 -11.62 -0.71
C ILE A 10 -1.12 -11.34 -2.20
N ALA A 11 -1.80 -12.08 -3.09
CA ALA A 11 -1.71 -11.83 -4.53
C ALA A 11 -2.20 -10.42 -4.88
N GLU A 12 -3.34 -9.99 -4.32
CA GLU A 12 -3.87 -8.63 -4.52
C GLU A 12 -2.87 -7.55 -4.04
N ILE A 13 -2.21 -7.76 -2.90
CA ILE A 13 -1.16 -6.84 -2.41
C ILE A 13 0.02 -6.76 -3.40
N LEU A 14 0.43 -7.88 -3.99
CA LEU A 14 1.51 -7.91 -4.97
C LEU A 14 1.11 -7.23 -6.29
N ASP A 15 -0.13 -7.43 -6.74
CA ASP A 15 -0.66 -6.77 -7.93
C ASP A 15 -0.64 -5.24 -7.75
N HIS A 16 -1.09 -4.74 -6.59
CA HIS A 16 -1.03 -3.31 -6.25
C HIS A 16 0.40 -2.75 -6.18
N TYR A 17 1.36 -3.55 -5.70
CA TYR A 17 2.77 -3.18 -5.71
C TYR A 17 3.30 -3.01 -7.14
N ASP A 18 3.06 -4.00 -8.00
CA ASP A 18 3.51 -3.97 -9.40
C ASP A 18 2.83 -2.86 -10.21
N GLU A 19 1.57 -2.54 -9.90
CA GLU A 19 0.79 -1.48 -10.54
C GLU A 19 1.07 -0.08 -9.97
N GLY A 20 1.79 0.04 -8.86
CA GLY A 20 2.01 1.32 -8.17
C GLY A 20 0.70 1.96 -7.71
N THR A 21 -0.23 1.16 -7.17
CA THR A 21 -1.54 1.62 -6.70
C THR A 21 -1.73 1.31 -5.21
N CYS A 22 -2.49 2.16 -4.52
CA CYS A 22 -2.74 2.03 -3.09
C CYS A 22 -3.58 0.79 -2.73
N LEU A 23 -3.08 -0.03 -1.80
CA LEU A 23 -3.75 -1.20 -1.21
C LEU A 23 -5.14 -0.97 -0.64
N TYR A 24 -5.50 0.27 -0.29
CA TYR A 24 -6.77 0.58 0.40
C TYR A 24 -7.79 1.26 -0.52
N CYS A 25 -7.34 2.15 -1.40
CA CYS A 25 -8.24 2.93 -2.25
C CYS A 25 -8.07 2.66 -3.75
N GLY A 26 -7.09 1.85 -4.15
CA GLY A 26 -6.76 1.55 -5.54
C GLY A 26 -6.30 2.77 -6.36
N SER A 27 -6.08 3.93 -5.74
CA SER A 27 -5.57 5.12 -6.44
C SER A 27 -4.11 4.93 -6.79
N VAL A 28 -3.69 5.42 -7.95
CA VAL A 28 -2.27 5.46 -8.33
C VAL A 28 -1.50 6.27 -7.29
N LEU A 29 -0.35 5.75 -6.86
CA LEU A 29 0.53 6.41 -5.90
C LEU A 29 1.20 7.63 -6.55
N ASN A 30 1.64 8.57 -5.72
CA ASN A 30 2.16 9.87 -6.17
C ASN A 30 3.43 9.82 -7.05
N GLY A 31 3.94 8.64 -7.40
CA GLY A 31 5.20 8.43 -8.12
C GLY A 31 5.29 9.13 -9.48
N ASP A 32 4.16 9.63 -10.00
CA ASP A 32 4.04 10.34 -11.28
C ASP A 32 3.50 11.79 -11.15
N MET A 33 3.36 12.34 -9.93
CA MET A 33 3.03 13.76 -9.79
C MET A 33 4.24 14.61 -10.21
N GLU A 34 4.01 15.54 -11.14
CA GLU A 34 5.04 16.50 -11.54
C GLU A 34 5.60 17.20 -10.30
N ALA A 35 6.90 17.48 -10.31
CA ALA A 35 7.67 17.96 -9.15
C ALA A 35 7.13 19.23 -8.45
N TYR A 36 6.13 19.89 -9.03
CA TYR A 36 5.44 21.06 -8.49
C TYR A 36 4.27 20.74 -7.55
N ASP A 37 3.69 19.53 -7.61
CA ASP A 37 2.62 19.06 -6.70
C ASP A 37 3.16 18.10 -5.63
N ARG A 38 4.48 17.87 -5.63
CA ARG A 38 5.19 17.02 -4.68
C ARG A 38 5.30 17.75 -3.34
N ASP A 39 4.59 17.28 -2.33
CA ASP A 39 4.86 17.66 -0.94
C ASP A 39 6.25 17.11 -0.55
N GLU A 40 7.25 17.99 -0.43
CA GLU A 40 8.67 17.68 -0.17
C GLU A 40 8.93 16.89 1.15
N GLY A 41 7.88 16.58 1.92
CA GLY A 41 7.95 15.84 3.19
C GLY A 41 7.54 14.37 3.14
N PHE A 42 7.02 13.88 2.01
CA PHE A 42 6.48 12.51 1.90
C PHE A 42 7.22 11.67 0.86
N ASP A 43 7.14 10.35 1.01
CA ASP A 43 7.74 9.43 0.04
C ASP A 43 7.09 9.53 -1.34
N ASP A 44 7.89 9.25 -2.37
CA ASP A 44 7.52 9.40 -3.78
C ASP A 44 6.31 8.54 -4.16
N ASP A 45 6.13 7.41 -3.48
CA ASP A 45 5.10 6.40 -3.70
C ASP A 45 4.02 6.40 -2.61
N TRP A 46 3.82 7.53 -1.93
CA TRP A 46 2.76 7.70 -0.93
C TRP A 46 1.37 7.90 -1.56
N CYS A 47 0.33 7.47 -0.82
CA CYS A 47 -1.08 7.68 -1.17
C CYS A 47 -1.72 8.85 -0.37
N PRO A 48 -2.13 9.95 -1.02
CA PRO A 48 -2.72 11.12 -0.36
C PRO A 48 -4.14 10.90 0.16
N ASN A 49 -4.81 9.81 -0.24
CA ASN A 49 -6.17 9.49 0.19
C ASN A 49 -6.21 8.60 1.44
N CYS A 50 -5.11 7.94 1.79
CA CYS A 50 -5.06 6.89 2.81
C CYS A 50 -4.02 7.17 3.90
N CYS A 51 -3.66 8.43 4.12
CA CYS A 51 -2.62 8.90 5.06
C CYS A 51 -2.88 8.47 6.52
N GLU A 52 -4.12 8.18 6.88
CA GLU A 52 -4.46 7.68 8.22
C GLU A 52 -4.15 6.18 8.40
N SER A 53 -4.00 5.45 7.29
CA SER A 53 -3.81 4.00 7.25
C SER A 53 -2.40 3.59 6.76
N ILE A 54 -1.70 4.48 6.08
CA ILE A 54 -0.34 4.29 5.57
C ILE A 54 0.53 5.43 6.12
N ASP A 55 1.64 5.08 6.75
CA ASP A 55 2.65 6.04 7.18
C ASP A 55 3.22 6.74 5.94
N PRO A 56 3.11 8.07 5.83
CA PRO A 56 3.49 8.79 4.63
C PRO A 56 5.01 9.02 4.49
N HIS A 57 5.80 8.60 5.49
CA HIS A 57 7.27 8.54 5.46
C HIS A 57 7.81 7.12 5.30
N LYS A 58 6.94 6.20 4.87
CA LYS A 58 7.27 4.81 4.65
C LYS A 58 7.11 4.51 3.18
N ASP A 59 8.18 3.99 2.58
CA ASP A 59 8.18 3.52 1.21
C ASP A 59 7.11 2.44 0.97
N TRP A 60 6.65 2.36 -0.27
CA TRP A 60 5.55 1.49 -0.65
C TRP A 60 5.86 0.01 -0.49
N GLU A 61 7.11 -0.39 -0.75
CA GLU A 61 7.58 -1.76 -0.57
C GLU A 61 7.39 -2.21 0.89
N SER A 62 7.85 -1.38 1.82
CA SER A 62 7.74 -1.63 3.26
C SER A 62 6.29 -1.64 3.74
N ALA A 63 5.41 -0.83 3.14
CA ALA A 63 3.98 -0.85 3.41
C ALA A 63 3.33 -2.18 2.95
N CYS A 64 3.69 -2.66 1.77
CA CYS A 64 3.24 -3.93 1.22
C CYS A 64 3.71 -5.14 2.05
N ILE A 65 4.98 -5.14 2.48
CA ILE A 65 5.52 -6.20 3.36
C ILE A 65 4.73 -6.26 4.67
N GLU A 66 4.44 -5.11 5.31
CA GLU A 66 3.68 -5.08 6.55
C GLU A 66 2.23 -5.57 6.37
N ALA A 67 1.61 -5.25 5.24
CA ALA A 67 0.28 -5.76 4.88
C ALA A 67 0.29 -7.29 4.76
N ILE A 68 1.28 -7.86 4.07
CA ILE A 68 1.47 -9.30 3.93
C ILE A 68 1.69 -9.95 5.31
N GLU A 69 2.52 -9.37 6.17
CA GLU A 69 2.72 -9.86 7.54
C GLU A 69 1.41 -9.88 8.33
N LYS A 70 0.60 -8.83 8.23
CA LYS A 70 -0.73 -8.77 8.88
C LYS A 70 -1.63 -9.90 8.38
N VAL A 71 -1.66 -10.15 7.07
CA VAL A 71 -2.44 -11.25 6.46
C VAL A 71 -1.95 -12.62 6.95
N ILE A 72 -0.64 -12.87 6.94
CA ILE A 72 -0.02 -14.13 7.41
C ILE A 72 -0.40 -14.40 8.86
N HIS A 73 -0.28 -13.39 9.72
CA HIS A 73 -0.54 -13.51 11.16
C HIS A 73 -2.01 -13.36 11.56
N ASN A 74 -2.95 -13.29 10.60
CA ASN A 74 -4.38 -13.02 10.85
C ASN A 74 -4.62 -11.75 11.68
N LYS A 75 -3.74 -10.75 11.59
CA LYS A 75 -3.98 -9.41 12.16
C LYS A 75 -5.03 -8.69 11.30
N LYS A 76 -5.65 -7.64 11.85
CA LYS A 76 -6.58 -6.81 11.08
C LYS A 76 -5.84 -6.15 9.92
N PHE A 77 -6.25 -6.50 8.71
CA PHE A 77 -5.93 -5.86 7.45
C PHE A 77 -7.22 -5.84 6.65
N VAL A 78 -7.63 -4.66 6.22
CA VAL A 78 -8.83 -4.44 5.42
C VAL A 78 -8.41 -3.43 4.36
N PRO A 79 -8.31 -3.86 3.09
CA PRO A 79 -8.27 -2.95 1.95
C PRO A 79 -9.44 -1.96 2.04
#